data_AF-A0A9D9ZK79-F1
#
_entry.id   AF-A0A9D9ZK79-F1
#
_cell.length_a   1.000
_cell.length_b   1.000
_cell.length_c   1.000
_cell.angle_alpha   90.00
_cell.angle_beta   90.00
_cell.angle_gamma   90.00
#
_symmetry.space_group_name_H-M   'P 1'
#
loop_
_entity.id
_entity.type
_entity.pdbx_description
1 polymer ?
#
loop_
_entity_poly.entity_id
_entity_poly.type
_entity_poly.pdbx_seq_one_letter_code
_entity_poly.pdbx_strand_id
1 'polypeptide(L)'
;MYSVGEEFERLVEEDLEYLTCISNVTIGDKEYLICENENGTKRLFYYDTVEENLELLEEEEADEVLEVWEEEYYGSDKEYMYWNEEFGEYDVVEKESDDFVEIDSEDEDYIKALGELNDEDIDEFLNDFLE
;
A
#
# COMPACT_ATOMS: atom_id res chain seq x y z
N MET A 1 14.63 -16.61 8.41
CA MET A 1 13.73 -15.45 8.48
C MET A 1 14.51 -14.20 8.11
N TYR A 2 13.95 -13.33 7.27
CA TYR A 2 14.57 -12.06 6.86
C TYR A 2 14.23 -10.95 7.85
N SER A 3 15.16 -10.04 8.07
CA SER A 3 14.92 -8.86 8.92
C SER A 3 14.28 -7.74 8.12
N VAL A 4 13.59 -6.82 8.80
CA VAL A 4 13.07 -5.61 8.15
C VAL A 4 14.22 -4.81 7.54
N GLY A 5 14.06 -4.40 6.27
CA GLY A 5 15.05 -3.73 5.44
C GLY A 5 16.04 -4.66 4.75
N GLU A 6 15.91 -5.98 4.91
CA GLU A 6 16.76 -6.95 4.22
C GLU A 6 16.24 -7.22 2.80
N GLU A 7 17.14 -7.19 1.83
CA GLU A 7 16.85 -7.44 0.41
C GLU A 7 17.23 -8.88 0.05
N PHE A 8 16.40 -9.54 -0.75
CA PHE A 8 16.66 -10.89 -1.24
C PHE A 8 16.03 -11.14 -2.61
N GLU A 9 16.61 -12.08 -3.35
CA GLU A 9 16.08 -12.53 -4.63
C GLU A 9 15.26 -13.81 -4.43
N ARG A 10 14.10 -13.89 -5.08
CA ARG A 10 13.23 -15.06 -4.99
C ARG A 10 12.51 -15.32 -6.31
N LEU A 11 12.30 -16.60 -6.61
CA LEU A 11 11.50 -17.02 -7.75
C LEU A 11 10.03 -16.99 -7.38
N VAL A 12 9.27 -16.08 -8.00
CA VAL A 12 7.83 -15.86 -7.82
C VAL A 12 7.18 -16.08 -9.17
N GLU A 13 6.22 -17.01 -9.26
CA GLU A 13 5.45 -17.23 -10.51
C GLU A 13 6.31 -17.48 -11.77
N GLU A 14 7.48 -18.10 -11.61
CA GLU A 14 8.50 -18.35 -12.67
C GLU A 14 9.42 -17.17 -13.02
N ASP A 15 9.21 -16.00 -12.43
CA ASP A 15 10.05 -14.82 -12.56
C ASP A 15 10.95 -14.62 -11.34
N LEU A 16 12.19 -14.16 -11.55
CA LEU A 16 13.11 -13.81 -10.46
C LEU A 16 12.80 -12.36 -10.03
N GLU A 17 12.22 -12.20 -8.85
CA GLU A 17 11.93 -10.89 -8.26
C GLU A 17 12.95 -10.54 -7.17
N TYR A 18 13.35 -9.26 -7.13
CA TYR A 18 14.11 -8.67 -6.04
C TYR A 18 13.13 -8.07 -5.05
N LEU A 19 13.21 -8.53 -3.80
CA LEU A 19 12.25 -8.25 -2.75
C LEU A 19 12.95 -7.61 -1.56
N THR A 20 12.37 -6.55 -1.03
CA THR A 20 12.79 -5.93 0.23
C THR A 20 11.79 -6.30 1.32
N CYS A 21 12.26 -6.84 2.43
CA CYS A 21 11.41 -7.09 3.60
C CYS A 21 11.00 -5.76 4.24
N ILE A 22 9.71 -5.43 4.20
CA ILE A 22 9.15 -4.19 4.75
C ILE A 22 8.70 -4.39 6.19
N SER A 23 8.11 -5.54 6.50
CA SER A 23 7.56 -5.82 7.83
C SER A 23 7.48 -7.32 8.10
N ASN A 24 7.55 -7.66 9.39
CA ASN A 24 7.28 -8.99 9.91
C ASN A 24 6.02 -8.91 10.77
N VAL A 25 5.01 -9.72 10.44
CA VAL A 25 3.70 -9.72 11.10
C VAL A 25 3.46 -11.08 11.72
N THR A 26 2.91 -11.11 12.93
CA THR A 26 2.58 -12.36 13.63
C THR A 26 1.08 -12.40 13.90
N ILE A 27 0.36 -13.28 13.21
CA ILE A 27 -1.07 -13.47 13.40
C ILE A 27 -1.29 -14.83 14.06
N GLY A 28 -1.65 -14.81 15.34
CA GLY A 28 -1.77 -16.02 16.15
C GLY A 28 -0.42 -16.71 16.36
N ASP A 29 -0.31 -17.96 15.89
CA ASP A 29 0.91 -18.78 15.99
C ASP A 29 1.70 -18.82 14.66
N LYS A 30 1.31 -18.01 13.68
CA LYS A 30 1.92 -17.96 12.34
C LYS A 30 2.66 -16.65 12.14
N GLU A 31 3.82 -16.75 11.49
CA GLU A 31 4.66 -15.61 11.14
C GLU A 31 4.60 -15.34 9.64
N TYR A 32 4.44 -14.07 9.28
CA TYR A 32 4.30 -13.60 7.92
C TYR A 32 5.33 -12.51 7.64
N LEU A 33 5.82 -12.45 6.41
CA LEU A 33 6.71 -11.42 5.90
C LEU A 33 5.98 -10.64 4.82
N ILE A 34 5.98 -9.32 4.96
CA ILE A 34 5.50 -8.39 3.94
C ILE A 34 6.74 -7.88 3.22
N CYS A 35 6.83 -8.17 1.93
CA CYS A 35 7.92 -7.75 1.07
C CYS A 35 7.40 -6.85 -0.05
N GLU A 36 8.27 -5.99 -0.58
CA GLU A 36 7.95 -5.12 -1.72
C GLU A 36 9.00 -5.33 -2.81
N ASN A 37 8.55 -5.42 -4.06
CA ASN A 37 9.44 -5.52 -5.22
C ASN A 37 9.84 -4.15 -5.77
N GLU A 38 10.72 -4.12 -6.77
CA GLU A 38 11.21 -2.88 -7.40
C GLU A 38 10.08 -2.03 -8.05
N ASN A 39 8.92 -2.64 -8.32
CA ASN A 39 7.76 -1.99 -8.91
C ASN A 39 6.78 -1.44 -7.85
N GLY A 40 7.06 -1.62 -6.56
CA GLY A 40 6.14 -1.25 -5.47
C GLY A 40 5.02 -2.28 -5.22
N THR A 41 5.06 -3.43 -5.87
CA THR A 41 4.10 -4.51 -5.64
C THR A 41 4.45 -5.24 -4.34
N LYS A 42 3.49 -5.34 -3.42
CA LYS A 42 3.65 -6.09 -2.18
C LYS A 42 3.50 -7.59 -2.44
N ARG A 43 4.43 -8.39 -1.95
CA ARG A 43 4.40 -9.86 -1.96
C ARG A 43 4.43 -10.34 -0.52
N LEU A 44 3.47 -11.19 -0.15
CA LEU A 44 3.37 -11.73 1.20
C LEU A 44 3.83 -13.18 1.27
N PHE A 45 4.59 -13.49 2.31
CA PHE A 45 5.12 -14.82 2.55
C PHE A 45 4.74 -15.32 3.93
N TYR A 46 4.29 -16.56 4.00
CA TYR A 46 4.20 -17.29 5.26
C TYR A 46 5.56 -17.94 5.59
N TYR A 47 6.01 -17.82 6.83
CA TYR A 47 7.22 -18.48 7.31
C TYR A 47 6.89 -19.77 8.06
N ASP A 48 7.23 -20.90 7.46
CA ASP A 48 7.12 -22.20 8.13
C ASP A 48 8.31 -22.39 9.07
N THR A 49 8.06 -22.26 10.38
CA THR A 49 9.06 -22.43 11.44
C THR A 49 9.61 -23.86 11.57
N VAL A 50 8.92 -24.87 11.01
CA VAL A 50 9.32 -26.27 11.05
C VAL A 50 10.23 -26.61 9.87
N GLU A 51 9.86 -26.17 8.67
CA GLU A 51 10.65 -26.40 7.45
C GLU A 51 11.71 -25.32 7.19
N GLU A 52 11.73 -24.26 8.00
CA GLU A 52 12.58 -23.08 7.85
C GLU A 52 12.48 -22.44 6.45
N ASN A 53 11.30 -22.56 5.82
CA ASN A 53 11.04 -22.11 4.45
C ASN A 53 9.99 -20.99 4.42
N LEU A 54 10.01 -20.20 3.35
CA LEU A 54 8.95 -19.24 3.07
C LEU A 54 8.04 -19.82 2.00
N GLU A 55 6.75 -19.54 2.09
CA GLU A 55 5.74 -19.89 1.09
C GLU A 55 5.04 -18.62 0.66
N LEU A 56 4.86 -18.43 -0.66
CA LEU A 56 4.11 -17.29 -1.18
C LEU A 56 2.63 -17.50 -0.86
N LEU A 57 2.00 -16.48 -0.29
CA LEU A 57 0.56 -16.49 -0.06
C LEU A 57 -0.20 -16.18 -1.35
N GLU A 58 -1.37 -16.79 -1.50
CA GLU A 58 -2.33 -16.42 -2.54
C GLU A 58 -2.90 -15.03 -2.26
N GLU A 59 -3.40 -14.35 -3.29
CA GLU A 59 -3.90 -12.97 -3.21
C GLU A 59 -4.94 -12.77 -2.10
N GLU A 60 -5.93 -13.66 -2.00
CA GLU A 60 -7.00 -13.58 -0.98
C GLU A 60 -6.45 -13.70 0.45
N GLU A 61 -5.48 -14.59 0.69
CA GLU A 61 -4.85 -14.73 2.02
C GLU A 61 -3.87 -13.57 2.30
N ALA A 62 -3.23 -13.04 1.27
CA ALA A 62 -2.36 -11.89 1.39
C ALA A 62 -3.15 -10.63 1.79
N ASP A 63 -4.33 -10.43 1.21
CA ASP A 63 -5.20 -9.28 1.52
C ASP A 63 -5.61 -9.26 3.00
N GLU A 64 -6.03 -10.40 3.56
CA GLU A 64 -6.38 -10.49 4.98
C GLU A 64 -5.22 -10.10 5.91
N VAL A 65 -4.01 -10.53 5.59
CA VAL A 65 -2.81 -10.21 6.40
C VAL A 65 -2.41 -8.73 6.23
N LEU A 66 -2.57 -8.17 5.02
CA LEU A 66 -2.32 -6.76 4.75
C LEU A 66 -3.29 -5.87 5.51
N GLU A 67 -4.58 -6.20 5.54
CA GLU A 67 -5.58 -5.46 6.32
C GLU A 67 -5.20 -5.40 7.79
N VAL A 68 -4.84 -6.54 8.39
CA VAL A 68 -4.39 -6.60 9.79
C VAL A 68 -3.14 -5.76 10.00
N TRP A 69 -2.16 -5.86 9.10
CA TRP A 69 -0.94 -5.07 9.20
C TRP A 69 -1.19 -3.57 9.09
N GLU A 70 -2.07 -3.15 8.17
CA GLU A 70 -2.43 -1.76 8.00
C GLU A 70 -3.16 -1.23 9.24
N GLU A 71 -4.12 -1.98 9.79
CA GLU A 71 -4.78 -1.62 11.03
C GLU A 71 -3.80 -1.50 12.21
N GLU A 72 -2.84 -2.42 12.34
CA GLU A 72 -1.86 -2.39 13.41
C GLU A 72 -0.84 -1.26 13.27
N TYR A 73 -0.37 -1.01 12.04
CA TYR A 73 0.68 -0.03 11.76
C TYR A 73 0.13 1.40 11.72
N TYR A 74 -1.08 1.57 11.19
CA TYR A 74 -1.69 2.88 10.98
C TYR A 74 -2.81 3.23 11.96
N GLY A 75 -3.34 2.23 12.68
CA GLY A 75 -4.49 2.40 13.57
C GLY A 75 -5.82 2.50 12.82
N SER A 76 -6.90 2.07 13.45
CA SER A 76 -8.27 2.15 12.94
C SER A 76 -8.81 3.59 12.85
N ASP A 77 -8.20 4.52 13.59
CA ASP A 77 -8.59 5.93 13.70
C ASP A 77 -7.68 6.83 12.86
N LYS A 78 -7.72 6.68 11.53
CA LYS A 78 -7.19 7.74 10.66
C LYS A 78 -8.27 8.80 10.42
N GLU A 79 -8.18 9.89 11.17
CA GLU A 79 -8.56 11.20 10.64
C GLU A 79 -7.55 11.55 9.55
N TYR A 80 -8.00 11.57 8.29
CA TYR A 80 -7.14 11.99 7.19
C TYR A 80 -6.74 13.45 7.40
N MET A 81 -5.44 13.67 7.60
CA MET A 81 -4.87 14.99 7.76
C MET A 81 -4.46 15.50 6.38
N TYR A 82 -5.16 16.49 5.86
CA TYR A 82 -4.79 17.11 4.59
C TYR A 82 -3.70 18.15 4.86
N TRP A 83 -2.68 18.18 4.00
CA TRP A 83 -1.74 19.28 4.01
C TRP A 83 -2.46 20.55 3.54
N ASN A 84 -2.62 21.52 4.41
CA ASN A 84 -3.24 22.79 4.08
C ASN A 84 -2.16 23.75 3.55
N GLU A 85 -2.11 23.92 2.22
CA GLU A 85 -1.16 24.84 1.56
C GLU A 85 -1.33 26.30 2.01
N GLU A 86 -2.50 26.70 2.48
CA GLU A 86 -2.78 28.07 2.91
C GLU A 86 -2.15 28.40 4.29
N PHE A 87 -1.95 27.37 5.14
CA PHE A 87 -1.41 27.54 6.50
C PHE A 87 -0.09 26.81 6.75
N GLY A 88 0.34 25.91 5.86
CA GLY A 88 1.54 25.09 6.06
C GLY A 88 1.43 24.16 7.26
N GLU A 89 0.21 23.70 7.56
CA GLU A 89 -0.09 22.80 8.67
C GLU A 89 -1.03 21.68 8.20
N TYR A 90 -0.98 20.54 8.89
CA TYR A 90 -1.90 19.43 8.68
C TYR A 90 -3.22 19.75 9.38
N ASP A 91 -4.32 19.84 8.61
CA ASP A 91 -5.64 20.14 9.16
C ASP A 91 -6.45 18.84 9.38
N VAL A 92 -7.14 18.75 10.52
CA VAL A 92 -7.91 17.57 10.93
C VAL A 92 -9.31 17.67 10.35
N VAL A 93 -9.71 16.73 9.49
CA VAL A 93 -11.08 16.67 9.00
C VAL A 93 -11.93 15.91 10.02
N GLU A 94 -12.82 16.62 10.72
CA GLU A 94 -13.86 16.00 11.53
C GLU A 94 -14.75 15.14 10.61
N LYS A 95 -14.77 13.81 10.82
CA LYS A 95 -15.67 12.91 10.09
C LYS A 95 -17.12 13.21 10.46
N GLU A 96 -17.82 13.98 9.64
CA GLU A 96 -19.28 13.91 9.60
C GLU A 96 -19.67 12.49 9.18
N SER A 97 -20.51 11.85 9.98
CA SER A 97 -20.85 10.43 9.87
C SER A 97 -21.33 10.06 8.47
N ASP A 98 -20.78 8.97 7.93
CA ASP A 98 -21.09 8.37 6.63
C ASP A 98 -22.61 8.24 6.34
N ASP A 99 -23.17 9.19 5.60
CA ASP A 99 -24.23 8.90 4.64
C ASP A 99 -23.54 8.60 3.31
N PHE A 100 -23.16 7.35 3.10
CA PHE A 100 -22.57 6.85 1.86
C PHE A 100 -23.60 7.01 0.74
N VAL A 101 -23.53 8.12 0.00
CA VAL A 101 -24.32 8.31 -1.22
C VAL A 101 -23.66 7.45 -2.29
N GLU A 102 -24.32 6.36 -2.65
CA GLU A 102 -24.01 5.53 -3.81
C GLU A 102 -23.87 6.45 -5.05
N ILE A 103 -22.64 6.68 -5.51
CA ILE A 103 -22.37 7.43 -6.74
C ILE A 103 -22.79 6.53 -7.90
N ASP A 104 -24.00 6.78 -8.40
CA ASP A 104 -24.51 6.15 -9.61
C ASP A 104 -23.56 6.48 -10.77
N SER A 105 -23.04 5.44 -11.42
CA SER A 105 -21.94 5.50 -12.39
C SER A 105 -22.36 6.06 -13.77
N GLU A 106 -23.28 7.03 -13.79
CA GLU A 106 -23.77 7.68 -15.01
C GLU A 106 -23.16 9.06 -15.29
N ASP A 107 -22.33 9.62 -14.39
CA ASP A 107 -21.61 10.88 -14.64
C ASP A 107 -20.27 10.64 -15.39
N GLU A 108 -20.36 10.36 -16.69
CA GLU A 108 -19.23 10.20 -17.63
C GLU A 108 -18.29 11.43 -17.70
N ASP A 109 -18.71 12.59 -17.20
CA ASP A 109 -17.95 13.84 -17.29
C ASP A 109 -16.78 13.90 -16.29
N TYR A 110 -16.83 13.18 -15.17
CA TYR A 110 -15.75 13.22 -14.16
C TYR A 110 -14.55 12.36 -14.54
N ILE A 111 -14.80 11.19 -15.14
CA ILE A 111 -13.74 10.28 -15.61
C ILE A 111 -12.97 10.91 -16.80
N LYS A 112 -13.65 11.72 -17.61
CA LYS A 112 -13.03 12.38 -18.77
C LYS A 112 -12.01 13.45 -18.38
N ALA A 113 -12.20 14.13 -17.25
CA ALA A 113 -11.27 15.15 -16.76
C ALA A 113 -9.93 14.55 -16.28
N LEU A 114 -9.95 13.32 -15.75
CA LEU A 114 -8.73 12.60 -15.34
C LEU A 114 -7.94 12.02 -16.52
N GLY A 115 -8.61 11.73 -17.64
CA GLY A 115 -7.96 11.20 -18.85
C GLY A 115 -7.31 12.26 -19.76
N GLU A 116 -7.43 13.56 -19.44
CA GLU A 116 -6.85 14.66 -20.23
C GLU A 116 -5.55 15.24 -19.64
N LEU A 117 -5.10 14.76 -18.47
CA LEU A 117 -3.78 15.09 -17.94
C LEU A 117 -2.74 14.23 -18.64
N ASN A 118 -1.88 14.84 -19.46
CA ASN A 118 -0.77 14.15 -20.11
C ASN A 118 0.45 14.13 -19.16
N ASP A 119 1.36 13.16 -19.33
CA ASP A 119 2.60 13.03 -18.55
C ASP A 119 3.44 14.32 -18.59
N GLU A 120 3.38 15.08 -19.68
CA GLU A 120 4.07 16.37 -19.82
C GLU A 120 3.55 17.45 -18.84
N ASP A 121 2.25 17.44 -18.51
CA ASP A 121 1.65 18.40 -17.56
C ASP A 121 2.02 18.06 -16.11
N ILE A 122 2.20 16.77 -15.82
CA ILE A 122 2.66 16.27 -14.52
C ILE A 122 4.14 16.59 -14.32
N ASP A 123 4.96 16.41 -15.35
CA ASP A 123 6.40 16.71 -15.30
C ASP A 123 6.66 18.23 -15.14
N GLU A 124 5.87 19.10 -15.76
CA GLU A 124 6.00 20.56 -15.59
C GLU A 124 5.60 21.00 -14.17
N PHE A 125 4.52 20.43 -13.62
CA PHE A 125 4.11 20.67 -12.22
C PHE A 125 5.18 20.18 -11.22
N LEU A 126 5.74 18.99 -11.41
CA LEU A 126 6.75 18.44 -10.50
C LEU A 126 8.08 19.21 -10.57
N ASN A 127 8.45 19.72 -11.75
CA ASN A 127 9.66 20.54 -11.88
C ASN A 127 9.51 21.93 -11.23
N ASP A 128 8.32 22.56 -11.31
CA ASP A 128 8.05 23.84 -10.64
C ASP A 128 7.98 23.69 -9.11
N PHE A 129 7.59 22.51 -8.61
CA PHE A 129 7.57 22.19 -7.17
C PHE A 129 8.97 21.92 -6.57
N LEU A 130 9.92 21.43 -7.39
CA LEU A 130 11.26 21.02 -6.95
C LEU A 130 12.34 22.11 -7.07
N GLU A 131 12.00 23.30 -7.59
CA GLU A 131 12.89 24.48 -7.70
C GLU A 131 12.81 25.40 -6.46
#